data_AF-I4Z4P6-F1
#
_entry.id   AF-I4Z4P6-F1
#
_cell.length_a   1.000
_cell.length_b   1.000
_cell.length_c   1.000
_cell.angle_alpha   90.00
_cell.angle_beta   90.00
_cell.angle_gamma   90.00
#
_symmetry.space_group_name_H-M   'P 1'
#
loop_
_entity.id
_entity.type
_entity.pdbx_description
1 polymer ?
#
loop_
_entity_poly.entity_id
_entity_poly.type
_entity_poly.pdbx_seq_one_letter_code
_entity_poly.pdbx_strand_id
1 'polypeptide(L)'
;MTISTVTLSKLIPSEANVRRFNSEAGIEALAADISAHGLIQSLNVKPAGKGKFEVLAGGRRLRALKHLQAKGGTILGVKVTKDYPVPVL
;
A
#
# COMPACT_ATOMS: atom_id res chain seq x y z
N MET A 1 -15.65 -12.29 0.17
CA MET A 1 -15.07 -10.94 -0.03
C MET A 1 -14.20 -11.01 -1.27
N THR A 2 -14.50 -10.23 -2.30
CA THR A 2 -13.76 -10.25 -3.57
C THR A 2 -12.54 -9.35 -3.48
N ILE A 3 -11.33 -9.92 -3.62
CA ILE A 3 -10.10 -9.13 -3.71
C ILE A 3 -10.15 -8.35 -5.04
N SER A 4 -10.06 -7.03 -4.94
CA SER A 4 -10.01 -6.13 -6.11
C SER A 4 -8.63 -5.52 -6.22
N THR A 5 -8.21 -5.12 -7.43
CA THR A 5 -6.93 -4.44 -7.63
C THR A 5 -7.15 -2.96 -7.89
N VAL A 6 -6.43 -2.11 -7.16
CA VAL A 6 -6.48 -0.66 -7.30
C VAL A 6 -5.07 -0.14 -7.55
N THR A 7 -4.93 0.84 -8.43
CA THR A 7 -3.62 1.43 -8.70
C THR A 7 -3.11 2.22 -7.50
N LEU A 8 -1.82 2.14 -7.23
CA LEU A 8 -1.19 2.82 -6.09
C LEU A 8 -1.50 4.33 -6.05
N SER A 9 -1.62 4.99 -7.21
CA SER A 9 -1.97 6.41 -7.32
C SER A 9 -3.38 6.76 -6.84
N LYS A 10 -4.30 5.79 -6.84
CA LYS A 10 -5.69 5.98 -6.40
C LYS A 10 -5.86 5.72 -4.90
N LEU A 11 -4.83 5.21 -4.22
CA LEU A 11 -4.85 4.91 -2.79
C LEU A 11 -4.43 6.13 -1.96
N ILE A 12 -5.36 6.56 -1.11
CA ILE A 12 -5.16 7.66 -0.16
C ILE A 12 -5.22 7.11 1.28
N PRO A 13 -4.38 7.59 2.21
CA PRO A 13 -4.51 7.23 3.61
C PRO A 13 -5.81 7.79 4.18
N SER A 14 -6.60 6.98 4.88
CA SER A 14 -7.80 7.48 5.57
C SER A 14 -7.47 8.01 6.96
N GLU A 15 -8.15 9.07 7.39
CA GLU A 15 -8.09 9.56 8.77
C GLU A 15 -8.72 8.58 9.78
N ALA A 16 -9.58 7.67 9.30
CA ALA A 16 -10.17 6.61 10.09
C ALA A 16 -9.20 5.45 10.38
N ASN A 17 -7.95 5.54 9.94
CA ASN A 17 -6.95 4.51 10.22
C ASN A 17 -6.65 4.46 11.73
N VAL A 18 -6.94 3.30 12.32
CA VAL A 18 -6.86 3.04 13.76
C VAL A 18 -5.46 3.34 14.32
N ARG A 19 -4.40 3.20 13.51
CA ARG A 19 -3.02 3.48 13.91
C ARG A 19 -2.62 4.90 13.54
N ARG A 20 -2.90 5.85 14.45
CA ARG A 20 -2.54 7.28 14.32
C ARG A 20 -1.04 7.54 14.50
N PHE A 21 -0.40 6.83 15.43
CA PHE A 21 1.05 6.84 15.62
C PHE A 21 1.70 5.73 14.80
N ASN A 22 1.96 6.02 13.53
CA ASN A 22 2.79 5.16 12.69
C ASN A 22 4.23 5.63 12.83
N SER A 23 4.97 5.00 13.75
CA SER A 23 6.41 5.13 13.77
C SER A 23 6.95 4.75 12.40
N GLU A 24 7.77 5.62 11.80
CA GLU A 24 8.50 5.34 10.57
C GLU A 24 9.52 4.20 10.77
N ALA A 25 9.79 3.83 12.03
CA ALA A 25 10.62 2.71 12.39
C ALA A 25 10.12 1.40 11.75
N GLY A 26 10.99 0.79 10.95
CA GLY A 26 10.75 -0.50 10.30
C GLY A 26 9.91 -0.45 9.02
N ILE A 27 9.57 0.74 8.48
CA ILE A 27 8.96 0.82 7.15
C ILE A 27 9.94 0.37 6.07
N GLU A 28 11.23 0.67 6.22
CA GLU A 28 12.25 0.22 5.27
C GLU A 28 12.42 -1.30 5.29
N ALA A 29 12.45 -1.91 6.48
CA ALA A 29 12.49 -3.36 6.62
C ALA A 29 11.24 -4.02 6.03
N LEU A 30 10.05 -3.44 6.28
CA LEU A 30 8.81 -3.91 5.69
C LEU A 30 8.78 -3.73 4.16
N ALA A 31 9.37 -2.66 3.64
CA ALA A 31 9.51 -2.44 2.21
C ALA A 31 10.44 -3.49 1.58
N ALA A 32 11.55 -3.82 2.22
CA ALA A 32 12.44 -4.90 1.77
C ALA A 32 11.74 -6.26 1.78
N ASP A 33 10.97 -6.55 2.83
CA ASP A 33 10.18 -7.78 2.95
C ASP A 33 9.10 -7.89 1.86
N ILE A 34 8.34 -6.81 1.63
CA ILE A 34 7.35 -6.73 0.54
C ILE A 34 8.03 -6.82 -0.84
N SER A 35 9.22 -6.26 -0.99
CA SER A 35 10.00 -6.35 -2.22
C SER A 35 10.38 -7.81 -2.54
N ALA A 36 10.80 -8.56 -1.51
CA ALA A 36 11.24 -9.95 -1.63
C ALA A 36 10.08 -10.96 -1.75
N HIS A 37 9.03 -10.80 -0.95
CA HIS A 37 7.95 -11.79 -0.83
C HIS A 37 6.62 -11.36 -1.48
N GLY A 38 6.48 -10.09 -1.86
CA GLY A 38 5.22 -9.53 -2.33
C GLY A 38 4.30 -9.07 -1.20
N LEU A 39 3.17 -8.48 -1.59
CA LEU A 39 2.16 -8.05 -0.62
C LEU A 39 1.28 -9.23 -0.20
N ILE A 40 1.70 -9.95 0.86
CA ILE A 40 0.99 -11.13 1.39
C ILE A 40 -0.40 -10.74 1.96
N GLN A 41 -0.52 -9.55 2.54
CA GLN A 41 -1.73 -9.07 3.19
C GLN A 41 -2.28 -7.83 2.48
N SER A 42 -3.42 -7.99 1.82
CA SER A 42 -4.16 -6.93 1.12
C SER A 42 -4.46 -5.73 2.02
N LEU A 43 -4.62 -4.56 1.41
CA LEU A 43 -5.05 -3.34 2.11
C LEU A 43 -6.57 -3.34 2.25
N ASN A 44 -7.09 -2.93 3.41
CA ASN A 44 -8.53 -2.74 3.55
C ASN A 44 -8.86 -1.29 3.18
N VAL A 45 -9.74 -1.11 2.20
CA VAL A 45 -10.08 0.21 1.68
C VAL A 45 -11.58 0.44 1.69
N LYS A 46 -11.97 1.72 1.76
CA LYS A 46 -13.31 2.16 1.41
C LYS A 46 -13.27 3.07 0.18
N PRO A 47 -14.30 3.05 -0.68
CA PRO A 47 -14.41 4.05 -1.73
C PRO A 47 -14.60 5.44 -1.10
N ALA A 48 -13.82 6.42 -1.55
CA ALA A 48 -13.87 7.81 -1.06
C ALA A 48 -14.52 8.77 -2.09
N GLY A 49 -14.91 8.25 -3.25
CA GLY A 49 -15.43 9.03 -4.38
C GLY A 49 -14.34 9.42 -5.38
N LYS A 50 -14.76 9.83 -6.59
CA LYS A 50 -13.87 10.19 -7.72
C LYS A 50 -12.87 9.09 -8.13
N GLY A 51 -13.25 7.82 -7.96
CA GLY A 51 -12.40 6.67 -8.28
C GLY A 51 -11.18 6.51 -7.36
N LYS A 52 -11.20 7.14 -6.18
CA LYS A 52 -10.16 7.00 -5.14
C LYS A 52 -10.63 6.07 -4.02
N PHE A 53 -9.65 5.45 -3.37
CA PHE A 53 -9.84 4.48 -2.32
C PHE A 53 -9.07 4.90 -1.07
N GLU A 54 -9.79 5.01 0.04
CA GLU A 54 -9.26 5.35 1.35
C GLU A 54 -8.82 4.09 2.10
N VAL A 55 -7.54 4.01 2.42
CA VAL A 55 -6.98 2.89 3.18
C VAL A 55 -7.36 3.04 4.66
N LEU A 56 -8.31 2.19 5.08
CA LEU A 56 -8.78 2.07 6.46
C LEU A 56 -7.78 1.27 7.31
N ALA A 57 -7.26 0.16 6.77
CA ALA A 57 -6.29 -0.69 7.45
C ALA A 57 -5.12 -1.07 6.54
N GLY A 58 -3.92 -1.12 7.11
CA GLY A 58 -2.68 -1.39 6.36
C GLY A 58 -1.86 -0.14 6.03
N GLY A 59 -2.01 0.96 6.77
CA GLY A 59 -1.25 2.20 6.54
C GLY A 59 0.28 2.01 6.44
N ARG A 60 0.87 1.13 7.25
CA ARG A 60 2.32 0.81 7.16
C ARG A 60 2.70 0.17 5.82
N ARG A 61 1.84 -0.71 5.28
CA ARG A 61 2.05 -1.35 3.97
C ARG A 61 1.89 -0.32 2.85
N LEU A 62 0.89 0.56 2.92
CA LEU A 62 0.75 1.67 1.97
C LEU A 62 2.01 2.56 1.96
N ARG A 63 2.56 2.88 3.15
CA ARG A 63 3.81 3.65 3.25
C ARG A 63 5.02 2.88 2.70
N ALA A 64 5.15 1.59 3.00
CA ALA A 64 6.21 0.75 2.44
C ALA A 64 6.14 0.68 0.90
N LEU A 65 4.94 0.57 0.32
CA LEU A 65 4.74 0.64 -1.13
C LEU A 65 5.13 2.01 -1.71
N LYS A 66 4.75 3.11 -1.03
CA LYS A 66 5.18 4.46 -1.43
C LYS A 66 6.70 4.66 -1.29
N HIS A 67 7.32 4.04 -0.29
CA HIS A 67 8.77 4.06 -0.10
C HIS A 67 9.49 3.32 -1.21
N LEU A 68 9.02 2.12 -1.58
CA LEU A 68 9.53 1.37 -2.73
C LEU A 68 9.34 2.16 -4.02
N GLN A 69 8.18 2.78 -4.23
CA GLN A 69 7.93 3.64 -5.38
C GLN A 69 8.94 4.81 -5.44
N ALA A 70 9.18 5.49 -4.32
CA ALA A 70 10.10 6.62 -4.25
C ALA A 70 11.56 6.20 -4.47
N LYS A 71 11.96 5.03 -3.95
CA LYS A 71 13.30 4.45 -4.17
C LYS A 71 13.45 3.74 -5.53
N GLY A 72 12.39 3.59 -6.30
CA GLY A 72 12.40 2.84 -7.56
C GLY A 72 12.56 1.33 -7.39
N GLY A 73 12.16 0.79 -6.23
CA GLY A 73 12.23 -0.62 -5.90
C GLY A 73 11.27 -1.49 -6.72
N THR A 74 11.52 -2.79 -6.66
CA THR A 74 10.72 -3.83 -7.33
C THR A 74 10.02 -4.71 -6.31
N ILE A 75 8.80 -5.14 -6.59
CA ILE A 75 8.10 -6.18 -5.83
C ILE A 75 8.05 -7.42 -6.70
N LEU A 76 8.66 -8.52 -6.26
CA LEU A 76 8.75 -9.77 -7.04
C LEU A 76 9.27 -9.54 -8.48
N GLY A 77 10.25 -8.64 -8.64
CA GLY A 77 10.80 -8.26 -9.95
C GLY A 77 9.93 -7.27 -10.76
N VAL A 78 8.74 -6.90 -10.28
CA VAL A 78 7.87 -5.89 -10.92
C VAL A 78 8.16 -4.50 -10.33
N LYS A 79 8.48 -3.53 -11.18
CA LYS A 79 8.78 -2.15 -10.74
C LYS A 79 7.55 -1.51 -10.09
N VAL A 80 7.72 -0.94 -8.90
CA VAL A 80 6.64 -0.23 -8.20
C VAL A 80 6.49 1.16 -8.81
N THR A 81 5.59 1.29 -9.77
CA THR A 81 5.22 2.57 -10.37
C THR A 81 3.89 3.09 -9.82
N LYS A 82 3.48 4.28 -10.30
CA LYS A 82 2.18 4.88 -9.99
C LYS A 82 0.98 3.98 -10.33
N ASP A 83 1.16 3.11 -11.30
CA ASP A 83 0.14 2.21 -11.85
C ASP A 83 0.24 0.79 -11.29
N TYR A 84 1.10 0.57 -10.30
CA TYR A 84 1.26 -0.74 -9.69
C TYR A 84 -0.09 -1.22 -9.11
N PRO A 85 -0.57 -2.42 -9.51
CA PRO A 85 -1.83 -2.96 -9.04
C PRO A 85 -1.66 -3.46 -7.61
N VAL A 86 -2.33 -2.81 -6.66
CA VAL A 86 -2.32 -3.20 -5.26
C VAL A 86 -3.60 -3.98 -4.95
N PRO A 87 -3.51 -5.20 -4.40
CA PRO A 87 -4.67 -5.95 -3.96
C PRO A 87 -5.30 -5.29 -2.73
N VAL A 88 -6.59 -5.02 -2.82
CA VAL A 88 -7.41 -4.41 -1.78
C VAL A 88 -8.64 -5.25 -1.47
N LEU A 89 -9.12 -5.09 -0.23
CA LEU A 89 -10.35 -5.67 0.31
C LEU A 89 -11.37 -4.57 0.58
#